data_AF-A0A0U0REX4-F1
#
_entry.id   AF-A0A0U0REX4-F1
#
_cell.length_a   1.000
_cell.length_b   1.000
_cell.length_c   1.000
_cell.angle_alpha   90.00
_cell.angle_beta   90.00
_cell.angle_gamma   90.00
#
_symmetry.space_group_name_H-M   'P 1'
#
loop_
_entity.id
_entity.type
_entity.pdbx_description
1 polymer ?
#
loop_
_entity_poly.entity_id
_entity_poly.type
_entity_poly.pdbx_seq_one_letter_code
_entity_poly.pdbx_strand_id
1 'polypeptide(L)'
;MSTSLTELQSRAGHALTGGGTLLPMSDVIRLASHANHYLRIFDHGRELALYHTKRLASPGQRIVLYAKDRGCSFPNCDVPGYLTEVHHVTDFAQCQETDINELTQGCGPHHQLATTGGWITRKRKDGTTEWLPPAHLDHGQPRTNSYFHPEKLLHDSDEDDP
;
A
#
# COMPACT_ATOMS: atom_id res chain seq x y z
N MET A 1 -8.03 1.55 -8.70
CA MET A 1 -8.11 0.12 -9.05
C MET A 1 -6.70 -0.35 -9.34
N SER A 2 -6.31 -1.55 -8.92
CA SER A 2 -5.01 -2.14 -9.23
C SER A 2 -5.18 -3.51 -9.90
N THR A 3 -4.28 -3.82 -10.83
CA THR A 3 -4.23 -5.07 -11.61
C THR A 3 -2.79 -5.35 -12.02
N SER A 4 -2.45 -6.58 -12.39
CA SER A 4 -1.15 -6.89 -13.00
C SER A 4 -1.11 -6.51 -14.50
N LEU A 5 0.10 -6.32 -15.05
CA LEU A 5 0.30 -6.06 -16.47
C LEU A 5 -0.14 -7.24 -17.34
N THR A 6 0.15 -8.47 -16.91
CA THR A 6 -0.26 -9.71 -17.59
C THR A 6 -1.77 -9.82 -17.73
N GLU A 7 -2.52 -9.53 -16.67
CA GLU A 7 -4.00 -9.53 -16.70
C GLU A 7 -4.53 -8.44 -17.65
N LEU A 8 -3.93 -7.24 -17.63
CA LEU A 8 -4.34 -6.15 -18.52
C LEU A 8 -4.08 -6.49 -20.00
N GLN A 9 -2.91 -7.05 -20.31
CA GLN A 9 -2.53 -7.43 -21.68
C GLN A 9 -3.37 -8.59 -22.22
N SER A 10 -3.68 -9.57 -21.38
CA SER A 10 -4.55 -10.69 -21.74
C SER A 10 -6.03 -10.31 -21.85
N ARG A 11 -6.41 -9.12 -21.34
CA ARG A 11 -7.81 -8.69 -21.16
C ARG A 11 -8.64 -9.67 -20.34
N ALA A 12 -7.97 -10.44 -19.48
CA ALA A 12 -8.55 -11.47 -18.63
C ALA A 12 -8.07 -11.26 -17.18
N GLY A 13 -8.81 -11.76 -16.20
CA GLY A 13 -8.52 -11.55 -14.78
C GLY A 13 -9.41 -10.50 -14.12
N HIS A 14 -9.00 -10.04 -12.93
CA HIS A 14 -9.78 -9.12 -12.11
C HIS A 14 -8.91 -7.95 -11.62
N ALA A 15 -9.51 -6.77 -11.45
CA ALA A 15 -8.86 -5.67 -10.74
C ALA A 15 -9.47 -5.47 -9.36
N LEU A 16 -8.63 -5.08 -8.40
CA LEU A 16 -9.06 -4.72 -7.06
C LEU A 16 -9.40 -3.23 -7.00
N THR A 17 -10.61 -2.89 -6.56
CA THR A 17 -10.98 -1.53 -6.20
C THR A 17 -10.34 -1.15 -4.86
N GLY A 18 -10.16 0.15 -4.58
CA GLY A 18 -9.62 0.57 -3.27
C GLY A 18 -10.56 0.28 -2.08
N GLY A 19 -11.74 -0.26 -2.34
CA GLY A 19 -12.74 -0.66 -1.36
C GLY A 19 -12.74 -2.15 -1.08
N GLY A 20 -11.85 -2.90 -1.74
CA GLY A 20 -11.71 -4.34 -1.57
C GLY A 20 -12.52 -5.18 -2.55
N THR A 21 -13.40 -4.60 -3.37
CA THR A 21 -14.18 -5.34 -4.37
C THR A 21 -13.33 -5.70 -5.59
N LEU A 22 -13.44 -6.94 -6.07
CA LEU A 22 -12.87 -7.40 -7.34
C LEU A 22 -13.85 -7.10 -8.50
N LEU A 23 -13.32 -6.55 -9.59
CA LEU A 23 -14.06 -6.28 -10.82
C LEU A 23 -13.47 -7.10 -11.97
N PRO A 24 -14.30 -7.73 -12.83
CA PRO A 24 -13.80 -8.42 -14.02
C PRO A 24 -13.12 -7.42 -14.97
N MET A 25 -12.08 -7.87 -15.68
CA MET A 25 -11.27 -6.99 -16.53
C MET A 25 -12.08 -6.24 -17.60
N SER A 26 -13.18 -6.83 -18.08
CA SER A 26 -14.12 -6.17 -19.00
C SER A 26 -14.74 -4.91 -18.40
N ASP A 27 -15.14 -4.95 -17.12
CA ASP A 27 -15.69 -3.79 -16.42
C ASP A 27 -14.61 -2.76 -16.13
N VAL A 28 -13.40 -3.21 -15.80
CA VAL A 28 -12.25 -2.32 -15.59
C VAL A 28 -11.94 -1.55 -16.86
N ILE A 29 -11.84 -2.22 -18.01
CA ILE A 29 -11.59 -1.59 -19.32
C ILE A 29 -12.72 -0.62 -19.67
N ARG A 30 -13.98 -1.05 -19.49
CA ARG A 30 -15.18 -0.23 -19.77
C ARG A 30 -15.25 1.01 -18.88
N LEU A 31 -14.88 0.91 -17.60
CA LEU A 31 -14.86 2.04 -16.68
C LEU A 31 -13.65 2.95 -16.96
N ALA A 32 -12.48 2.35 -17.26
CA ALA A 32 -11.26 3.08 -17.57
C ALA A 32 -11.35 3.87 -18.89
N SER A 33 -12.06 3.36 -19.90
CA SER A 33 -12.23 4.06 -21.19
C SER A 33 -12.97 5.39 -21.08
N HIS A 34 -13.71 5.61 -19.99
CA HIS A 34 -14.38 6.88 -19.69
C HIS A 34 -13.71 7.65 -18.53
N ALA A 35 -12.72 7.07 -17.86
CA ALA A 35 -12.06 7.67 -16.70
C ALA A 35 -10.78 8.41 -17.11
N ASN A 36 -10.89 9.71 -17.34
CA ASN A 36 -9.79 10.59 -17.77
C ASN A 36 -8.82 11.02 -16.66
N HIS A 37 -8.53 10.17 -15.65
CA HIS A 37 -7.74 10.66 -14.51
C HIS A 37 -6.36 10.00 -14.33
N TYR A 38 -6.21 8.70 -14.03
CA TYR A 38 -4.86 8.12 -13.91
C TYR A 38 -4.88 6.59 -14.16
N LEU A 39 -4.14 6.12 -15.16
CA LEU A 39 -3.83 4.68 -15.36
C LEU A 39 -2.42 4.44 -14.84
N ARG A 40 -2.26 3.47 -13.92
CA ARG A 40 -0.97 3.13 -13.33
C ARG A 40 -0.63 1.68 -13.60
N ILE A 41 0.54 1.46 -14.18
CA ILE A 41 1.09 0.14 -14.52
C ILE A 41 2.28 -0.10 -13.59
N PHE A 42 2.32 -1.29 -12.98
CA PHE A 42 3.45 -1.74 -12.17
C PHE A 42 4.28 -2.72 -12.97
N ASP A 43 5.60 -2.65 -12.77
CA ASP A 43 6.55 -3.66 -13.21
C ASP A 43 7.32 -4.15 -11.98
N HIS A 44 7.26 -5.45 -11.70
CA HIS A 44 7.93 -6.11 -10.56
C HIS A 44 7.78 -5.40 -9.19
N GLY A 45 6.66 -4.74 -8.92
CA GLY A 45 6.38 -4.11 -7.62
C GLY A 45 7.12 -2.79 -7.33
N ARG A 46 7.89 -2.24 -8.28
CA ARG A 46 8.68 -1.02 -8.06
C ARG A 46 8.06 0.20 -8.74
N GLU A 47 8.04 1.34 -8.05
CA GLU A 47 7.43 2.59 -8.49
C GLU A 47 8.43 3.56 -9.12
N LEU A 48 8.03 4.21 -10.22
CA LEU A 48 8.66 5.42 -10.75
C LEU A 48 8.15 6.64 -9.96
N ALA A 49 9.06 7.31 -9.26
CA ALA A 49 8.78 8.20 -8.14
C ALA A 49 7.87 9.41 -8.42
N LEU A 50 7.06 9.80 -7.42
CA LEU A 50 6.25 11.02 -7.38
C LEU A 50 6.49 11.76 -6.05
N TYR A 51 7.25 12.85 -6.10
CA TYR A 51 7.64 13.67 -4.95
C TYR A 51 6.73 14.91 -4.78
N HIS A 52 6.55 15.37 -3.53
CA HIS A 52 5.81 16.60 -3.25
C HIS A 52 6.22 17.25 -1.92
N THR A 53 6.26 18.58 -1.86
CA THR A 53 6.74 19.37 -0.69
C THR A 53 5.64 19.74 0.31
N LYS A 54 4.37 19.41 0.06
CA LYS A 54 3.29 19.65 1.03
C LYS A 54 3.10 18.43 1.92
N ARG A 55 2.68 18.68 3.17
CA ARG A 55 2.37 17.64 4.16
C ARG A 55 1.32 16.64 3.70
N LEU A 56 0.30 17.08 2.96
CA LEU A 56 -0.75 16.18 2.50
C LEU A 56 -0.33 15.44 1.23
N ALA A 57 -0.53 14.12 1.23
CA ALA A 57 -0.35 13.30 0.05
C ALA A 57 -1.23 13.80 -1.11
N SER A 58 -0.61 13.93 -2.28
CA SER A 58 -1.32 14.33 -3.49
C SER A 58 -2.33 13.25 -3.91
N PRO A 59 -3.34 13.59 -4.75
CA PRO A 59 -4.25 12.59 -5.30
C PRO A 59 -3.53 11.42 -5.99
N GLY A 60 -2.44 11.70 -6.73
CA GLY A 60 -1.63 10.67 -7.37
C GLY A 60 -0.98 9.73 -6.36
N GLN A 61 -0.41 10.27 -5.27
CA GLN A 61 0.17 9.48 -4.18
C GLN A 61 -0.87 8.61 -3.46
N ARG A 62 -2.11 9.10 -3.29
CA ARG A 62 -3.19 8.27 -2.72
C ARG A 62 -3.58 7.12 -3.64
N ILE A 63 -3.66 7.38 -4.96
CA ILE A 63 -3.96 6.33 -5.95
C ILE A 63 -2.88 5.24 -5.92
N VAL A 64 -1.62 5.65 -5.84
CA VAL A 64 -0.48 4.76 -5.67
C VAL A 64 -0.63 3.89 -4.43
N LEU A 65 -0.91 4.51 -3.27
CA LEU A 65 -1.05 3.80 -2.00
C LEU A 65 -2.21 2.80 -2.02
N TYR A 66 -3.35 3.15 -2.62
CA TYR A 66 -4.46 2.21 -2.79
C TYR A 66 -4.09 0.98 -3.62
N ALA A 67 -3.16 1.13 -4.55
CA ALA A 67 -2.71 0.02 -5.35
C ALA A 67 -1.60 -0.80 -4.65
N LYS A 68 -0.70 -0.12 -3.91
CA LYS A 68 0.44 -0.71 -3.21
C LYS A 68 0.07 -1.41 -1.90
N ASP A 69 -0.66 -0.74 -1.02
CA ASP A 69 -1.00 -1.23 0.33
C ASP A 69 -2.39 -1.90 0.34
N ARG A 70 -3.30 -1.51 -0.57
CA ARG A 70 -4.69 -2.01 -0.74
C ARG A 70 -5.64 -1.80 0.46
N GLY A 71 -5.09 -1.63 1.66
CA GLY A 71 -5.78 -1.27 2.90
C GLY A 71 -4.79 -0.89 3.99
N CYS A 72 -5.22 -0.98 5.24
CA CYS A 72 -4.33 -0.66 6.37
C CYS A 72 -3.13 -1.62 6.39
N SER A 73 -1.91 -1.07 6.50
CA SER A 73 -0.69 -1.87 6.50
C SER A 73 -0.35 -2.50 7.86
N PHE A 74 -1.13 -2.20 8.90
CA PHE A 74 -0.96 -2.79 10.23
C PHE A 74 -1.24 -4.31 10.19
N PRO A 75 -0.42 -5.15 10.84
CA PRO A 75 -0.56 -6.60 10.82
C PRO A 75 -1.98 -7.10 11.06
N ASN A 76 -2.47 -7.96 10.16
CA ASN A 76 -3.80 -8.59 10.22
C ASN A 76 -5.00 -7.63 10.20
N CYS A 77 -4.80 -6.34 9.88
CA CYS A 77 -5.92 -5.41 9.72
C CYS A 77 -6.59 -5.62 8.36
N ASP A 78 -7.92 -5.68 8.35
CA ASP A 78 -8.75 -5.88 7.16
C ASP A 78 -9.43 -4.58 6.68
N VAL A 79 -9.12 -3.44 7.31
CA VAL A 79 -9.72 -2.15 6.96
C VAL A 79 -9.26 -1.72 5.55
N PRO A 80 -10.20 -1.54 4.59
CA PRO A 80 -9.88 -1.23 3.20
C PRO A 80 -9.34 0.18 3.03
N GLY A 81 -8.60 0.42 1.95
CA GLY A 81 -7.85 1.67 1.75
C GLY A 81 -8.69 2.95 1.86
N TYR A 82 -9.94 2.92 1.40
CA TYR A 82 -10.85 4.05 1.52
C TYR A 82 -11.16 4.51 2.96
N LEU A 83 -10.98 3.62 3.94
CA LEU A 83 -11.18 3.90 5.37
C LEU A 83 -9.85 4.13 6.10
N THR A 84 -8.81 4.47 5.35
CA THR A 84 -7.48 4.75 5.90
C THR A 84 -7.00 6.17 5.63
N GLU A 85 -6.04 6.56 6.44
CA GLU A 85 -5.30 7.80 6.35
C GLU A 85 -3.88 7.49 5.84
N VAL A 86 -3.27 8.49 5.21
CA VAL A 86 -1.88 8.38 4.77
C VAL A 86 -0.96 8.79 5.92
N HIS A 87 -0.09 7.86 6.30
CA HIS A 87 0.91 8.00 7.35
C HIS A 87 2.29 8.15 6.74
N HIS A 88 3.08 9.11 7.23
CA HIS A 88 4.50 9.23 6.88
C HIS A 88 5.33 8.32 7.78
N VAL A 89 6.16 7.48 7.19
CA VAL A 89 7.03 6.56 7.95
C VAL A 89 8.06 7.32 8.78
N THR A 90 8.65 8.35 8.19
CA THR A 90 9.40 9.38 8.91
C THR A 90 8.50 10.61 9.05
N ASP A 91 8.31 11.11 10.27
CA ASP A 91 7.43 12.24 10.53
C ASP A 91 7.69 13.42 9.57
N PHE A 92 6.62 14.00 9.01
CA PHE A 92 6.73 15.13 8.09
C PHE A 92 7.53 16.31 8.68
N ALA A 93 7.44 16.53 10.00
CA ALA A 93 8.21 17.56 10.68
C ALA A 93 9.73 17.34 10.59
N GLN A 94 10.17 16.10 10.37
CA GLN A 94 11.57 15.71 10.22
C GLN A 94 11.99 15.66 8.76
N CYS A 95 11.23 14.99 7.90
CA CYS A 95 11.61 14.81 6.50
C CYS A 95 11.25 15.98 5.58
N GLN A 96 10.24 16.79 5.94
CA GLN A 96 9.73 17.94 5.17
C GLN A 96 9.31 17.61 3.72
N GLU A 97 9.18 16.34 3.41
CA GLU A 97 8.86 15.82 2.10
C GLU A 97 7.79 14.73 2.22
N THR A 98 6.92 14.68 1.21
CA THR A 98 5.96 13.60 1.05
C THR A 98 6.44 12.75 -0.12
N ASP A 99 7.35 11.83 0.15
CA ASP A 99 7.84 10.81 -0.80
C ASP A 99 6.96 9.57 -0.69
N ILE A 100 6.41 9.15 -1.83
CA ILE A 100 5.54 7.98 -1.93
C ILE A 100 6.14 6.67 -1.41
N ASN A 101 7.47 6.54 -1.45
CA ASN A 101 8.17 5.38 -0.90
C ASN A 101 8.16 5.37 0.63
N GLU A 102 8.08 6.55 1.25
CA GLU A 102 8.05 6.78 2.70
C GLU A 102 6.62 7.00 3.24
N LEU A 103 5.59 6.63 2.46
CA LEU A 103 4.19 6.69 2.87
C LEU A 103 3.56 5.30 3.02
N THR A 104 2.57 5.19 3.89
CA THR A 104 1.75 3.98 4.04
C THR A 104 0.31 4.31 4.46
N GLN A 105 -0.60 3.36 4.34
CA GLN A 105 -1.98 3.47 4.81
C GLN A 105 -2.15 2.97 6.25
N GLY A 106 -2.74 3.79 7.11
CA GLY A 106 -3.16 3.43 8.47
C GLY A 106 -4.63 3.76 8.70
N CYS A 107 -5.45 2.82 9.18
CA CYS A 107 -6.80 3.17 9.64
C CYS A 107 -6.72 4.07 10.88
N GLY A 108 -7.78 4.81 11.20
CA GLY A 108 -7.77 5.77 12.32
C GLY A 108 -7.13 5.24 13.61
N PRO A 109 -7.55 4.07 14.13
CA PRO A 109 -6.93 3.48 15.32
C PRO A 109 -5.43 3.18 15.17
N HIS A 110 -5.01 2.56 14.06
CA HIS A 110 -3.60 2.20 13.86
C HIS A 110 -2.71 3.40 13.53
N HIS A 111 -3.23 4.41 12.83
CA HIS A 111 -2.53 5.67 12.63
C HIS A 111 -2.32 6.40 13.97
N GLN A 112 -3.29 6.34 14.88
CA GLN A 112 -3.13 6.83 16.24
C GLN A 112 -2.07 6.03 17.02
N LEU A 113 -1.97 4.71 16.85
CA LEU A 113 -0.90 3.92 17.46
C LEU A 113 0.50 4.37 17.02
N ALA A 114 0.70 4.70 15.75
CA ALA A 114 1.96 5.25 15.26
C ALA A 114 2.22 6.67 15.79
N THR A 115 1.17 7.48 15.93
CA THR A 115 1.32 8.90 16.33
C THR A 115 1.55 9.06 17.83
N THR A 116 0.79 8.35 18.66
CA THR A 116 0.78 8.53 20.14
C THR A 116 0.92 7.22 20.92
N GLY A 117 0.74 6.07 20.28
CA GLY A 117 0.85 4.75 20.92
C GLY A 117 2.27 4.18 21.00
N GLY A 118 3.28 4.92 20.52
CA GLY A 118 4.69 4.51 20.56
C GLY A 118 5.08 3.44 19.55
N TRP A 119 4.21 3.11 18.60
CA TRP A 119 4.54 2.21 17.50
C TRP A 119 5.38 2.92 16.45
N ILE A 120 6.35 2.23 15.89
CA ILE A 120 7.25 2.77 14.86
C ILE A 120 6.99 2.03 13.55
N THR A 121 6.79 2.77 12.47
CA THR A 121 6.72 2.20 11.13
C THR A 121 8.08 2.22 10.45
N ARG A 122 8.37 1.24 9.60
CA ARG A 122 9.58 1.18 8.76
C ARG A 122 9.26 0.61 7.38
N LYS A 123 9.92 1.10 6.33
CA LYS A 123 9.87 0.47 5.00
C LYS A 123 10.93 -0.60 4.82
N ARG A 124 10.51 -1.79 4.35
CA ARG A 124 11.42 -2.84 3.87
C ARG A 124 11.91 -2.53 2.46
N LYS A 125 12.96 -3.23 2.01
CA LYS A 125 13.52 -3.11 0.65
C LYS A 125 12.50 -3.44 -0.45
N ASP A 126 11.57 -4.36 -0.17
CA ASP A 126 10.47 -4.74 -1.06
C ASP A 126 9.30 -3.73 -1.06
N GLY A 127 9.44 -2.62 -0.31
CA GLY A 127 8.45 -1.56 -0.18
C GLY A 127 7.32 -1.83 0.82
N THR A 128 7.27 -3.00 1.46
CA THR A 128 6.28 -3.31 2.50
C THR A 128 6.53 -2.50 3.78
N THR A 129 5.45 -2.18 4.49
CA THR A 129 5.53 -1.46 5.77
C THR A 129 5.59 -2.47 6.91
N GLU A 130 6.60 -2.34 7.75
CA GLU A 130 6.68 -2.99 9.06
C GLU A 130 6.17 -2.06 10.15
N TRP A 131 5.44 -2.65 11.10
CA TRP A 131 4.99 -2.02 12.33
C TRP A 131 5.74 -2.64 13.50
N LEU A 132 6.54 -1.83 14.18
CA LEU A 132 7.35 -2.21 15.32
C LEU A 132 6.64 -1.77 16.60
N PRO A 133 6.29 -2.71 17.50
CA PRO A 133 5.69 -2.39 18.78
C PRO A 133 6.70 -1.70 19.71
N PRO A 134 6.22 -0.92 20.71
CA PRO A 134 7.02 -0.59 21.88
C PRO A 134 7.59 -1.86 22.54
N ALA A 135 8.79 -1.78 23.15
CA ALA A 135 9.48 -2.95 23.69
C ALA A 135 8.65 -3.79 24.69
N HIS A 136 7.78 -3.17 25.47
CA HIS A 136 6.92 -3.86 26.44
C HIS A 136 5.72 -4.58 25.79
N LEU A 137 5.44 -4.33 24.52
CA LEU A 137 4.41 -4.97 23.71
C LEU A 137 5.01 -5.87 22.62
N ASP A 138 6.35 -6.04 22.57
CA ASP A 138 6.99 -6.94 21.61
C ASP A 138 6.99 -8.37 22.14
N HIS A 139 6.12 -9.21 21.57
CA HIS A 139 5.96 -10.61 21.94
C HIS A 139 6.18 -11.54 20.74
N GLY A 140 6.85 -11.07 19.68
CA GLY A 140 7.09 -11.84 18.46
C GLY A 140 5.90 -11.91 17.51
N GLN A 141 4.92 -11.01 17.64
CA GLN A 141 3.81 -10.89 16.69
C GLN A 141 4.29 -10.54 15.27
N PRO A 142 3.48 -10.84 14.23
CA PRO A 142 3.76 -10.40 12.87
C PRO A 142 3.93 -8.88 12.78
N ARG A 143 4.85 -8.43 11.94
CA ARG A 143 5.18 -7.00 11.75
C ARG A 143 4.66 -6.42 10.44
N THR A 144 4.24 -7.26 9.51
CA THR A 144 3.68 -6.85 8.21
C THR A 144 2.26 -7.39 8.05
N ASN A 145 1.48 -6.76 7.16
CA ASN A 145 0.15 -7.23 6.80
C ASN A 145 0.15 -7.96 5.45
N SER A 146 -0.20 -9.25 5.46
CA SER A 146 -0.40 -10.07 4.25
C SER A 146 -1.86 -10.17 3.83
N TYR A 147 -2.81 -9.67 4.62
CA TYR A 147 -4.26 -9.82 4.37
C TYR A 147 -4.68 -9.36 2.96
N PHE A 148 -4.19 -8.18 2.53
CA PHE A 148 -4.51 -7.64 1.21
C PHE A 148 -3.60 -8.15 0.08
N HIS A 149 -2.57 -8.92 0.42
CA HIS A 149 -1.61 -9.48 -0.52
C HIS A 149 -1.41 -10.99 -0.31
N PRO A 150 -2.48 -11.79 -0.36
CA PRO A 150 -2.37 -13.24 -0.16
C PRO A 150 -1.45 -13.89 -1.21
N GLU A 151 -1.30 -13.29 -2.39
CA GLU A 151 -0.36 -13.75 -3.41
C GLU A 151 1.10 -13.82 -2.93
N LYS A 152 1.49 -12.98 -1.95
CA LYS A 152 2.84 -12.99 -1.38
C LYS A 152 3.10 -14.18 -0.46
N LEU A 153 2.06 -14.87 0.00
CA LEU A 153 2.19 -16.09 0.80
C LEU A 153 2.42 -17.33 -0.07
N LEU A 154 2.13 -17.22 -1.37
CA LEU A 154 2.21 -18.34 -2.33
C LEU A 154 3.51 -18.33 -3.14
N HIS A 155 4.30 -17.26 -3.05
CA HIS A 155 5.64 -17.24 -3.62
C HIS A 155 6.59 -17.94 -2.65
N ASP A 156 7.04 -19.15 -3.02
CA ASP A 156 8.19 -19.78 -2.37
C ASP A 156 9.37 -18.81 -2.45
N SER A 157 9.99 -18.59 -1.30
CA SER A 157 11.18 -17.76 -1.10
C SER A 157 12.42 -18.42 -1.70
N ASP A 158 12.41 -18.67 -3.02
CA ASP A 158 13.51 -19.32 -3.74
C ASP A 158 14.34 -18.32 -4.58
N GLU A 159 14.16 -17.02 -4.39
CA GLU A 159 14.98 -15.98 -5.06
C GLU A 159 15.71 -15.05 -4.07
N ASP A 160 16.18 -15.58 -2.94
CA ASP A 160 17.17 -14.90 -2.10
C ASP A 160 18.34 -15.86 -1.76
N ASP A 161 19.29 -16.00 -2.70
CA ASP A 161 20.75 -16.14 -2.43
C ASP A 161 21.56 -16.05 -3.75
N PRO A 162 22.77 -15.44 -3.81
CA PRO A 162 23.40 -14.40 -2.98
C PRO A 162 23.59 -13.04 -3.69
#